data_AF-A0A816HYP4-F1
#
_entry.id   AF-A0A816HYP4-F1
#
_cell.length_a   1.000
_cell.length_b   1.000
_cell.length_c   1.000
_cell.angle_alpha   90.00
_cell.angle_beta   90.00
_cell.angle_gamma   90.00
#
_symmetry.space_group_name_H-M   'P 1'
#
loop_
_entity.id
_entity.type
_entity.pdbx_description
1 polymer ?
#
loop_
_entity_poly.entity_id
_entity_poly.type
_entity_poly.pdbx_seq_one_letter_code
_entity_poly.pdbx_strand_id
1 'polypeptide(L)' 'MHTVFRIHDIKVIGTGRPLYEVNISLTLDSDEEFRTLTDHIRRENHIDGKGWTRLGQLLIELGQPDTAEKIYDTL' A
#
# COMPACT_ATOMS: atom_id res chain seq x y z
N MET A 1 10.99 9.35 1.46
CA MET A 1 10.12 8.81 2.53
C MET A 1 8.68 8.95 2.08
N HIS A 2 7.89 7.90 2.19
CA HIS A 2 6.44 7.96 1.95
C HIS A 2 5.77 7.75 3.31
N THR A 3 4.91 8.70 3.69
CA THR A 3 4.19 8.67 4.96
C THR A 3 2.84 8.04 4.69
N VAL A 4 2.61 6.84 5.22
CA VAL A 4 1.33 6.15 5.10
C VAL A 4 0.46 6.50 6.30
N PHE A 5 -0.79 6.87 6.05
CA PHE A 5 -1.78 7.13 7.09
C PHE A 5 -2.87 6.07 7.02
N ARG A 6 -3.27 5.55 8.19
CA ARG A 6 -4.49 4.74 8.31
C ARG A 6 -5.66 5.67 8.57
N ILE A 7 -6.73 5.47 7.81
CA ILE A 7 -8.04 6.09 8.09
C ILE A 7 -8.80 5.13 9.00
N HIS A 8 -9.16 5.59 10.19
CA HIS A 8 -9.96 4.82 11.14
C HIS A 8 -11.45 5.02 10.92
N ASP A 9 -11.84 6.27 10.65
CA ASP A 9 -13.24 6.63 10.51
C ASP A 9 -13.43 7.89 9.69
N ILE A 10 -14.60 8.00 9.06
CA ILE A 10 -15.05 9.14 8.28
C ILE A 10 -16.47 9.49 8.71
N LYS A 11 -16.65 10.63 9.36
CA LYS A 11 -17.96 11.10 9.85
C LYS A 11 -18.37 12.38 9.17
N VAL A 12 -19.66 12.54 8.91
CA VAL A 12 -20.23 13.83 8.50
C VAL A 12 -20.56 14.63 9.76
N ILE A 13 -20.05 15.85 9.87
CA ILE A 13 -20.20 16.70 11.07
C ILE A 13 -20.97 18.03 10.81
N GLY A 14 -21.49 18.24 9.59
CA GLY A 14 -22.15 19.49 9.20
C GLY A 14 -23.64 19.36 8.92
N THR A 15 -24.44 20.31 9.42
CA THR A 15 -25.86 20.47 9.10
C THR A 15 -26.07 21.54 8.01
N GLY A 16 -25.77 21.20 6.76
CA GLY A 16 -26.12 22.06 5.61
C GLY A 16 -25.16 21.96 4.42
N ARG A 17 -23.87 21.72 4.67
CA ARG A 17 -22.89 21.32 3.66
C ARG A 17 -22.16 20.08 4.18
N PRO A 18 -21.82 19.10 3.32
CA PRO A 18 -21.13 17.90 3.77
C PRO A 18 -19.70 18.28 4.19
N LEU A 19 -19.51 18.41 5.51
CA LEU A 19 -18.19 18.52 6.13
C LEU A 19 -17.84 17.16 6.71
N TYR A 20 -16.68 16.65 6.36
CA TYR A 20 -16.20 15.35 6.82
C TYR A 20 -15.08 15.52 7.84
N GLU A 21 -15.26 14.90 9.00
CA GLU A 21 -14.18 14.64 9.94
C GLU A 21 -13.57 13.28 9.60
N VAL A 22 -12.27 13.26 9.36
CA VAL A 22 -11.52 12.04 9.05
C VAL A 22 -10.54 11.79 10.19
N ASN A 23 -10.74 10.69 10.92
CA ASN A 23 -9.80 10.27 11.95
C ASN A 23 -8.67 9.47 11.29
N ILE A 24 -7.46 10.01 11.31
CA ILE A 24 -6.27 9.37 10.74
C ILE A 24 -5.16 9.22 11.78
N SER A 25 -4.37 8.15 11.66
CA SER A 25 -3.11 8.00 12.39
C SER A 25 -1.97 7.72 11.43
N LEU A 26 -0.77 8.17 11.81
CA LEU A 26 0.45 7.76 11.13
C LEU A 26 0.64 6.25 11.30
N THR A 27 0.75 5.52 10.19
CA THR A 27 1.10 4.11 10.22
C THR A 27 2.58 4.00 10.56
N LEU A 28 2.88 3.41 11.72
CA LEU A 28 4.25 3.09 12.11
C LEU A 28 4.64 1.72 11.54
N ASP A 29 5.94 1.48 11.38
CA ASP A 29 6.45 0.16 10.95
C ASP A 29 6.03 -0.99 11.90
N SER A 30 5.62 -0.65 13.12
CA SER A 30 5.09 -1.59 14.13
C SER A 30 3.58 -1.85 14.02
N ASP A 31 2.89 -1.29 13.03
CA ASP A 31 1.46 -1.51 12.82
C ASP A 31 1.19 -2.96 12.38
N GLU A 32 0.66 -3.77 13.29
CA GLU A 32 0.47 -5.21 13.11
C GLU A 32 -0.47 -5.56 11.96
N GLU A 33 -1.49 -4.73 11.72
CA GLU A 33 -2.42 -4.93 10.60
C GLU A 33 -1.74 -4.59 9.27
N PHE A 34 -0.91 -3.53 9.22
CA PHE A 34 -0.12 -3.21 8.03
C PHE A 34 0.91 -4.30 7.73
N ARG A 35 1.56 -4.83 8.77
CA ARG A 35 2.45 -5.98 8.65
C ARG A 35 1.71 -7.22 8.15
N THR A 36 0.53 -7.50 8.69
CA THR A 36 -0.30 -8.64 8.27
C THR A 36 -0.72 -8.53 6.81
N LEU A 37 -1.15 -7.34 6.38
CA LEU A 37 -1.51 -7.06 5.00
C LEU A 37 -0.31 -7.26 4.06
N THR A 38 0.84 -6.65 4.39
CA THR A 38 2.05 -6.76 3.56
C THR A 38 2.58 -8.19 3.52
N ASP A 39 2.48 -8.95 4.61
CA ASP A 39 2.85 -10.37 4.64
C ASP A 39 1.87 -11.27 3.89
N HIS A 40 0.59 -10.91 3.84
CA HIS A 40 -0.40 -11.61 3.02
C HIS A 40 -0.12 -11.40 1.53
N ILE A 41 0.07 -10.14 1.11
CA ILE A 41 0.48 -9.78 -0.26
C ILE A 41 1.78 -10.50 -0.65
N ARG A 42 2.75 -10.60 0.26
CA ARG A 42 4.00 -11.34 0.01
C ARG A 42 3.78 -12.84 -0.17
N ARG A 43 2.82 -13.44 0.54
CA ARG A 43 2.52 -14.87 0.53
C ARG A 43 1.71 -15.27 -0.69
N GLU A 44 0.61 -14.58 -0.98
CA GLU A 44 -0.26 -14.93 -2.10
C GLU A 44 0.46 -14.89 -3.44
N ASN A 45 1.32 -13.90 -3.62
CA ASN A 45 1.92 -13.71 -4.93
C ASN A 45 2.99 -14.75 -5.27
N HIS A 46 3.39 -15.65 -4.35
CA HIS A 46 4.30 -16.78 -4.58
C HIS A 46 5.34 -16.53 -5.70
N ILE A 47 5.91 -15.33 -5.71
CA ILE A 47 6.66 -14.87 -6.86
C ILE A 47 7.96 -15.64 -6.81
N ASP A 48 8.15 -16.57 -7.75
CA ASP A 48 9.34 -17.43 -7.86
C ASP A 48 10.65 -16.65 -8.18
N GLY A 49 10.62 -15.32 -8.07
CA GLY A 49 11.77 -14.42 -8.15
C GLY A 49 12.34 -14.05 -6.78
N LYS A 50 13.64 -13.74 -6.74
CA LYS A 50 14.29 -13.09 -5.58
C LYS A 50 14.61 -11.64 -5.93
N GLY A 51 14.66 -10.77 -4.91
CA GLY A 51 15.10 -9.39 -5.08
C GLY A 51 14.22 -8.58 -6.04
N TRP A 52 14.85 -7.91 -7.01
CA TRP A 52 14.21 -6.98 -7.94
C TRP A 52 13.17 -7.63 -8.86
N THR A 53 13.38 -8.87 -9.27
CA THR A 53 12.39 -9.62 -10.09
C THR A 53 11.08 -9.78 -9.34
N ARG A 54 11.15 -10.06 -8.04
CA ARG A 54 9.95 -10.14 -7.19
C ARG A 54 9.23 -8.81 -7.05
N LEU A 55 9.99 -7.72 -6.94
CA LEU A 55 9.42 -6.38 -6.86
C LEU A 55 8.75 -5.97 -8.17
N GLY A 56 9.37 -6.23 -9.32
CA GLY A 56 8.79 -5.96 -10.64
C GLY A 56 7.46 -6.69 -10.84
N GLN A 57 7.40 -7.98 -10.50
CA GLN A 57 6.17 -8.76 -10.64
C GLN A 57 5.07 -8.31 -9.67
N LEU A 58 5.41 -7.95 -8.42
CA LEU A 58 4.46 -7.37 -7.48
C LEU A 58 3.87 -6.05 -7.99
N LEU A 59 4.68 -5.20 -8.63
CA LEU A 59 4.20 -3.95 -9.22
C LEU A 59 3.21 -4.19 -10.35
N ILE A 60 3.40 -5.24 -11.16
CA ILE A 60 2.44 -5.62 -12.22
C ILE A 60 1.09 -6.01 -11.61
N GLU A 61 1.09 -6.83 -10.56
CA GLU A 61 -0.13 -7.27 -9.86
C GLU A 61 -0.88 -6.10 -9.20
N LEU A 62 -0.14 -5.10 -8.73
CA LEU A 62 -0.69 -3.85 -8.19
C LEU A 62 -1.16 -2.87 -9.29
N GLY A 63 -1.09 -3.25 -10.57
CA GLY A 63 -1.52 -2.41 -11.69
C GLY A 63 -0.54 -1.27 -12.02
N GLN A 64 0.74 -1.43 -11.70
CA GLN A 64 1.81 -0.46 -11.96
C GLN A 64 2.86 -0.99 -12.96
N PRO A 65 2.47 -1.39 -14.18
CA PRO A 65 3.37 -2.01 -15.15
C PRO A 65 4.50 -1.07 -15.61
N ASP A 66 4.25 0.22 -15.81
CA ASP A 66 5.28 1.19 -16.22
C ASP A 66 6.41 1.33 -15.20
N THR A 67 6.09 1.16 -13.90
CA THR A 67 7.10 1.18 -12.84
C THR A 67 7.84 -0.15 -12.79
N ALA A 68 7.14 -1.27 -13.04
CA ALA A 68 7.77 -2.58 -13.12
C ALA A 68 8.78 -2.66 -14.27
N GLU A 69 8.44 -2.13 -15.45
CA GLU A 69 9.32 -2.05 -16.62
C GLU A 69 10.62 -1.33 -16.29
N LYS A 70 10.54 -0.16 -15.62
CA LYS A 70 11.72 0.57 -15.17
C LYS A 70 12.62 -0.24 -14.23
N ILE A 71 12.05 -1.13 -13.41
CA ILE A 71 12.85 -2.02 -12.56
C ILE A 71 13.54 -3.07 -13.42
N TYR A 72 12.83 -3.69 -14.36
CA TYR A 72 13.42 -4.69 -15.25
C TYR A 72 14.51 -4.12 -16.15
N ASP A 73 14.38 -2.88 -16.62
CA ASP A 73 15.40 -2.19 -17.42
C ASP A 73 16.71 -1.90 -16.65
N THR A 74 16.70 -2.03 -15.33
CA THR A 74 17.89 -1.83 -14.48
C THR A 74 18.64 -3.12 -14.14
N LEU A 75 18.13 -4.28 -14.57
CA LEU A 75 18.70 -5.61 -14.31
C LEU A 75 19.52 -6.11 -15.50
#